data_AF-A0A2V9WTG1-F1
#
_entry.id   AF-A0A2V9WTG1-F1
#
_cell.length_a   1.000
_cell.length_b   1.000
_cell.length_c   1.000
_cell.angle_alpha   90.00
_cell.angle_beta   90.00
_cell.angle_gamma   90.00
#
_symmetry.space_group_name_H-M   'P 1'
#
loop_
_entity.id
_entity.type
_entity.pdbx_description
1 polymer ?
#
loop_
_entity_poly.entity_id
_entity_poly.type
_entity_poly.pdbx_seq_one_letter_code
_entity_poly.pdbx_strand_id
1 'polypeptide(L)'
;MQFLSRGNGYNLFLTPSEAVLSLTPPTAPARAKSAVVRMRLVGANPSPEVTGAEELAGKSAYFIGGDPSRWHADIPNYARVQYRDVFPGVDLVYYGHQGRLEYDFVLAPGADPSRIRLAFRGAQKLRLEKGDVVLNIPGGDVRLHQPLLYQERAGQKIPVDGRFILASSREVTFQVGAY
;
A
#
# COMPACT_ATOMS: atom_id res chain seq x y z
N MET A 1 15.38 -1.45 -2.86
CA MET A 1 14.92 -0.45 -3.86
C MET A 1 13.79 0.38 -3.28
N GLN A 2 13.49 1.55 -3.87
CA GLN A 2 12.38 2.43 -3.46
C GLN A 2 11.56 2.79 -4.71
N PHE A 3 10.23 2.82 -4.59
CA PHE A 3 9.32 3.13 -5.70
C PHE A 3 8.43 4.32 -5.37
N LEU A 4 8.07 5.11 -6.39
CA LEU A 4 7.21 6.28 -6.25
C LEU A 4 6.02 6.15 -7.21
N SER A 5 4.81 6.27 -6.69
CA SER A 5 3.58 6.41 -7.47
C SER A 5 2.96 7.79 -7.22
N ARG A 6 2.41 8.40 -8.26
CA ARG A 6 1.68 9.68 -8.18
C ARG A 6 0.27 9.49 -8.71
N GLY A 7 -0.72 9.85 -7.91
CA GLY A 7 -2.12 9.90 -8.30
C GLY A 7 -2.68 11.30 -8.16
N ASN A 8 -3.90 11.51 -8.64
CA ASN A 8 -4.57 12.81 -8.46
C ASN A 8 -4.79 13.09 -6.97
N GLY A 9 -4.09 14.08 -6.41
CA GLY A 9 -4.18 14.48 -5.00
C GLY A 9 -3.28 13.71 -4.01
N TYR A 10 -2.40 12.80 -4.46
CA TYR A 10 -1.47 12.11 -3.55
C TYR A 10 -0.15 11.64 -4.21
N ASN A 11 0.89 11.54 -3.39
CA ASN A 11 2.13 10.82 -3.71
C ASN A 11 2.27 9.62 -2.78
N LEU A 12 2.63 8.46 -3.31
CA LEU A 12 2.95 7.26 -2.53
C LEU A 12 4.42 6.86 -2.72
N PHE A 13 5.12 6.67 -1.62
CA PHE A 13 6.47 6.14 -1.58
C PHE A 13 6.45 4.74 -0.98
N LEU A 14 7.01 3.77 -1.69
CA LEU A 14 7.13 2.39 -1.24
C LEU A 14 8.57 2.11 -0.82
N THR A 15 8.71 1.54 0.37
CA THR A 15 9.96 1.09 0.97
C THR A 15 9.82 -0.38 1.39
N PRO A 16 10.93 -1.09 1.72
CA PRO A 16 10.89 -2.47 2.21
C PRO A 16 9.84 -2.79 3.28
N SER A 17 9.53 -1.86 4.19
CA SER A 17 8.65 -2.11 5.34
C SER A 17 7.52 -1.10 5.52
N GLU A 18 7.47 -0.05 4.69
CA GLU A 18 6.48 1.02 4.78
C GLU A 18 5.97 1.45 3.40
N ALA A 19 4.67 1.73 3.34
CA ALA A 19 4.05 2.54 2.31
C ALA A 19 3.70 3.92 2.90
N VAL A 20 4.24 4.97 2.32
CA VAL A 20 4.10 6.35 2.80
C VAL A 20 3.24 7.14 1.83
N LEU A 21 2.04 7.52 2.27
CA LEU A 21 1.05 8.27 1.51
C LEU A 21 1.08 9.74 1.94
N SER A 22 1.46 10.62 1.03
CA SER A 22 1.36 12.07 1.21
C SER A 22 0.15 12.58 0.45
N LEU A 23 -0.84 13.09 1.19
CA LEU A 23 -2.11 13.60 0.67
C LEU A 23 -2.09 15.13 0.63
N THR A 24 -2.49 15.66 -0.52
CA THR A 24 -2.80 17.08 -0.67
C THR A 24 -4.32 17.19 -0.81
N PRO A 25 -5.03 17.72 0.20
CA PRO A 25 -6.49 17.79 0.13
C PRO A 25 -6.93 18.60 -1.10
N PRO A 26 -7.90 18.13 -1.90
CA PRO A 26 -8.31 18.79 -3.14
C PRO A 26 -8.95 20.17 -2.91
N THR A 27 -9.45 20.44 -1.70
CA THR A 27 -10.13 21.69 -1.30
C THR A 27 -9.29 22.54 -0.33
N ALA A 28 -8.04 22.17 -0.09
CA ALA A 28 -7.19 22.90 0.83
C ALA A 28 -6.75 24.25 0.23
N PRO A 29 -6.83 25.38 0.97
CA PRO A 29 -6.14 26.61 0.56
C PRO A 29 -4.64 26.30 0.39
N ALA A 30 -3.93 27.05 -0.47
CA ALA A 30 -2.51 26.83 -0.83
C ALA A 30 -1.51 26.75 0.36
N ARG A 31 -1.97 27.00 1.59
CA ARG A 31 -1.23 26.89 2.86
C ARG A 31 -1.64 25.71 3.75
N ALA A 32 -2.63 24.89 3.38
CA ALA A 32 -2.99 23.75 4.22
C ALA A 32 -1.85 22.72 4.19
N LYS A 33 -1.48 22.24 5.38
CA LYS A 33 -0.41 21.26 5.53
C LYS A 33 -0.82 19.95 4.87
N SER A 34 0.04 19.42 4.00
CA SER A 34 -0.07 18.07 3.47
C SER A 34 -0.16 17.08 4.62
N ALA A 35 -1.10 16.15 4.57
CA ALA A 35 -1.22 15.08 5.55
C ALA A 35 -0.39 13.89 5.10
N VAL A 36 0.46 13.37 5.97
CA VAL A 36 1.28 12.18 5.69
C VAL A 36 0.77 11.02 6.53
N VAL A 37 0.30 9.97 5.87
CA VAL A 37 -0.04 8.68 6.48
C VAL A 37 1.05 7.69 6.15
N ARG A 38 1.53 6.95 7.14
CA ARG A 38 2.47 5.85 6.95
C ARG A 38 1.80 4.56 7.34
N MET A 39 1.67 3.65 6.39
CA MET A 39 1.29 2.26 6.63
C MET A 39 2.58 1.44 6.78
N ARG A 40 2.76 0.81 7.93
CA ARG A 40 3.92 -0.02 8.25
C ARG A 40 3.50 -1.47 8.41
N LEU A 41 4.28 -2.36 7.82
CA LEU A 41 4.12 -3.80 7.97
C LEU A 41 4.83 -4.23 9.27
N VAL A 42 4.06 -4.43 10.34
CA VAL A 42 4.61 -4.71 11.68
C VAL A 42 5.13 -6.14 11.73
N GLY A 43 6.42 -6.31 12.06
CA GLY A 43 7.06 -7.63 12.10
C GLY A 43 7.41 -8.20 10.73
N ALA A 44 7.27 -7.42 9.66
CA ALA A 44 7.68 -7.83 8.33
C ALA A 44 9.20 -7.96 8.21
N ASN A 45 9.63 -8.75 7.23
CA ASN A 45 11.02 -8.83 6.81
C ASN A 45 11.53 -7.41 6.47
N PRO A 46 12.57 -6.91 7.16
CA PRO A 46 13.09 -5.55 6.92
C PRO A 46 13.86 -5.43 5.60
N SER A 47 14.17 -6.55 4.94
CA SER A 47 14.90 -6.61 3.68
C SER A 47 14.35 -7.72 2.78
N PRO A 48 13.08 -7.58 2.32
CA PRO A 48 12.51 -8.53 1.37
C PRO A 48 13.19 -8.40 0.01
N GLU A 49 13.18 -9.46 -0.77
CA GLU A 49 13.54 -9.38 -2.18
C GLU A 49 12.47 -8.55 -2.89
N VAL A 50 12.88 -7.50 -3.60
CA VAL A 50 11.96 -6.59 -4.29
C VAL A 50 12.25 -6.59 -5.78
N THR A 51 11.24 -6.94 -6.57
CA THR A 51 11.32 -7.00 -8.03
C THR A 51 10.26 -6.10 -8.66
N GLY A 52 10.67 -5.31 -9.66
CA GLY A 52 9.72 -4.68 -10.57
C GLY A 52 9.33 -5.69 -11.65
N ALA A 53 8.04 -5.81 -11.94
CA ALA A 53 7.53 -6.69 -12.99
C ALA A 53 6.70 -5.87 -14.00
N GLU A 54 6.70 -6.33 -15.26
CA GLU A 54 6.03 -5.67 -16.38
C GLU A 54 6.47 -4.22 -16.57
N GLU A 55 7.71 -4.04 -17.05
CA GLU A 55 8.20 -2.73 -17.46
C GLU A 55 7.28 -2.12 -18.53
N LEU A 56 6.76 -0.94 -18.25
CA LEU A 56 5.91 -0.16 -19.14
C LEU A 56 6.78 0.61 -20.13
N ALA A 57 6.29 0.75 -21.37
CA ALA A 57 7.00 1.46 -22.43
C ALA A 57 7.27 2.95 -22.11
N GLY A 58 6.48 3.55 -21.22
CA GLY A 58 6.68 4.92 -20.77
C GLY A 58 7.74 5.00 -19.67
N LYS A 59 8.74 5.87 -19.83
CA LYS A 59 9.72 6.20 -18.80
C LYS A 59 9.38 7.50 -18.10
N SER A 60 9.75 7.63 -16.84
CA SER A 60 9.59 8.88 -16.09
C SER A 60 10.88 9.68 -16.05
N ALA A 61 10.75 11.00 -16.13
CA ALA A 61 11.83 11.95 -15.91
C ALA A 61 11.49 12.86 -14.73
N TYR A 62 12.42 12.98 -13.79
CA TYR A 62 12.32 13.82 -12.59
C TYR A 62 13.35 14.94 -12.66
N PHE A 63 12.89 16.16 -12.83
CA PHE A 63 13.73 17.35 -12.84
C PHE A 63 13.65 18.04 -11.47
N ILE A 64 14.58 17.70 -10.57
CA ILE A 64 14.55 18.20 -9.18
C ILE A 64 15.27 19.55 -9.09
N GLY A 65 14.50 20.65 -9.14
CA GLY A 65 15.04 22.01 -9.05
C GLY A 65 15.75 22.48 -10.31
N GLY A 66 16.46 23.62 -10.23
CA GLY A 66 17.14 24.25 -11.36
C GLY A 66 18.53 23.68 -11.69
N ASP A 67 18.97 22.64 -10.98
CA ASP A 67 20.28 22.00 -11.17
C ASP A 67 20.14 20.71 -12.00
N PRO A 68 20.61 20.70 -13.27
CA PRO A 68 20.50 19.55 -14.15
C PRO A 68 21.22 18.29 -13.67
N SER A 69 22.20 18.40 -12.76
CA SER A 69 22.88 17.24 -12.18
C SER A 69 21.97 16.42 -11.24
N ARG A 70 20.86 17.01 -10.79
CA ARG A 70 19.84 16.38 -9.95
C ARG A 70 18.64 15.87 -10.75
N TRP A 71 18.75 15.92 -12.06
CA TRP A 71 17.72 15.44 -12.96
C TRP A 71 17.91 13.95 -13.21
N HIS A 72 16.86 13.18 -12.98
CA HIS A 72 16.83 11.75 -13.23
C HIS A 72 15.92 11.51 -14.43
N ALA A 73 16.50 11.33 -15.62
CA ALA A 73 15.78 10.89 -16.81
C ALA A 73 15.80 9.36 -16.92
N ASP A 74 14.95 8.80 -17.80
CA ASP A 74 14.93 7.38 -18.15
C ASP A 74 14.61 6.39 -17.01
N ILE A 75 13.83 6.80 -16.01
CA ILE A 75 13.41 5.88 -14.95
C ILE A 75 12.35 4.90 -15.50
N PRO A 76 12.62 3.57 -15.50
CA PRO A 76 11.64 2.57 -15.92
C PRO A 76 10.39 2.64 -15.04
N ASN A 77 9.23 2.60 -15.67
CA ASN A 77 7.97 2.41 -14.96
C ASN A 77 7.61 0.94 -14.97
N TYR A 78 7.11 0.42 -13.86
CA TYR A 78 6.67 -0.97 -13.76
C TYR A 78 5.17 -0.99 -13.49
N ALA A 79 4.44 -1.90 -14.14
CA ALA A 79 3.02 -2.09 -13.87
C ALA A 79 2.81 -2.70 -12.48
N ARG A 80 3.78 -3.50 -12.00
CA ARG A 80 3.73 -4.21 -10.72
C ARG A 80 5.06 -4.14 -9.98
N VAL A 81 5.01 -4.12 -8.66
CA VAL A 81 6.18 -4.28 -7.79
C VAL A 81 5.88 -5.38 -6.78
N GLN A 82 6.68 -6.45 -6.78
CA GLN A 82 6.53 -7.59 -5.87
C GLN A 82 7.61 -7.54 -4.78
N TYR A 83 7.16 -7.72 -3.55
CA TYR A 83 7.96 -7.90 -2.35
C TYR A 83 7.78 -9.34 -1.91
N ARG A 84 8.84 -10.15 -2.00
CA ARG A 84 8.78 -11.56 -1.62
C ARG A 84 9.07 -11.78 -0.15
N ASP A 85 8.38 -12.76 0.43
CA ASP A 85 8.54 -13.18 1.83
C ASP A 85 8.53 -11.98 2.79
N VAL A 86 7.57 -11.08 2.59
CA VAL A 86 7.38 -9.92 3.47
C VAL A 86 6.90 -10.36 4.86
N PHE A 87 6.15 -11.46 4.91
CA PHE A 87 5.99 -12.33 6.08
C PHE A 87 6.30 -13.77 5.65
N PRO A 88 6.54 -14.72 6.58
CA PRO A 88 6.78 -16.11 6.20
C PRO A 88 5.65 -16.68 5.33
N GLY A 89 5.95 -17.02 4.07
CA GLY A 89 4.99 -17.53 3.10
C GLY A 89 3.98 -16.50 2.58
N VAL A 90 4.27 -15.20 2.72
CA VAL A 90 3.40 -14.12 2.25
C VAL A 90 4.21 -13.13 1.42
N ASP A 91 3.77 -12.95 0.18
CA ASP A 91 4.26 -11.91 -0.72
C ASP A 91 3.32 -10.69 -0.69
N LEU A 92 3.86 -9.53 -1.06
CA LEU A 92 3.10 -8.30 -1.24
C LEU A 92 3.33 -7.74 -2.63
N VAL A 93 2.25 -7.56 -3.38
CA VAL A 93 2.28 -7.05 -4.75
C VAL A 93 1.58 -5.72 -4.81
N TYR A 94 2.27 -4.68 -5.28
CA TYR A 94 1.69 -3.37 -5.57
C TYR A 94 1.48 -3.22 -7.07
N TYR A 95 0.36 -2.64 -7.49
CA TYR A 95 0.10 -2.39 -8.90
C TYR A 95 -0.81 -1.18 -9.11
N GLY A 96 -0.72 -0.55 -10.28
CA GLY A 96 -1.59 0.55 -10.66
C GLY A 96 -2.88 0.06 -11.32
N HIS A 97 -4.04 0.59 -10.91
CA HIS A 97 -5.32 0.35 -11.54
C HIS A 97 -6.14 1.66 -11.59
N GLN A 98 -6.50 2.10 -12.81
CA GLN A 98 -7.26 3.34 -13.06
C GLN A 98 -6.70 4.61 -12.37
N GLY A 99 -5.37 4.75 -12.33
CA GLY A 99 -4.70 5.89 -11.68
C GLY A 99 -4.71 5.83 -10.15
N ARG A 100 -5.10 4.69 -9.57
CA ARG A 100 -5.01 4.37 -8.14
C ARG A 100 -3.96 3.29 -7.94
N LEU A 101 -3.21 3.36 -6.84
CA LEU A 101 -2.39 2.22 -6.46
C LEU A 101 -3.24 1.24 -5.63
N GLU A 102 -3.16 -0.02 -6.00
CA GLU A 102 -3.72 -1.16 -5.28
C GLU A 102 -2.59 -2.06 -4.77
N TYR A 103 -2.93 -2.96 -3.85
CA TYR A 103 -2.00 -3.96 -3.35
C TYR A 103 -2.73 -5.26 -2.97
N ASP A 104 -2.03 -6.37 -3.14
CA ASP A 104 -2.48 -7.70 -2.75
C ASP A 104 -1.44 -8.36 -1.83
N PHE A 105 -1.93 -9.06 -0.81
CA PHE A 105 -1.12 -10.04 -0.07
C PHE A 105 -1.38 -11.42 -0.66
N VAL A 106 -0.33 -12.06 -1.17
CA VAL A 106 -0.42 -13.40 -1.78
C VAL A 106 0.12 -14.40 -0.78
N LEU A 107 -0.76 -15.28 -0.30
CA LEU A 107 -0.44 -16.26 0.73
C LEU A 107 -0.12 -17.61 0.08
N ALA A 108 1.02 -18.18 0.44
CA ALA A 108 1.34 -19.58 0.15
C ALA A 108 0.42 -20.51 0.97
N PRO A 109 0.21 -21.76 0.53
CA PRO A 109 -0.53 -22.75 1.31
C PRO A 109 0.01 -22.88 2.74
N GLY A 110 -0.87 -22.78 3.73
CA GLY A 110 -0.51 -22.85 5.15
C GLY A 110 0.08 -21.57 5.75
N ALA A 111 0.23 -20.49 4.98
CA ALA A 111 0.62 -19.19 5.53
C ALA A 111 -0.47 -18.64 6.45
N ASP A 112 -0.05 -17.97 7.52
CA ASP A 112 -0.94 -17.46 8.57
C ASP A 112 -1.29 -15.98 8.33
N PRO A 113 -2.55 -15.65 7.92
CA PRO A 113 -2.96 -14.29 7.63
C PRO A 113 -2.96 -13.37 8.85
N SER A 114 -3.03 -13.93 10.07
CA SER A 114 -3.03 -13.12 11.31
C SER A 114 -1.68 -12.46 11.60
N ARG A 115 -0.61 -12.91 10.92
CA ARG A 115 0.72 -12.27 10.97
C ARG A 115 0.76 -10.94 10.24
N ILE A 116 -0.13 -10.74 9.28
CA ILE A 116 -0.20 -9.51 8.50
C ILE A 116 -0.77 -8.42 9.40
N ARG A 117 0.11 -7.58 9.95
CA ARG A 117 -0.23 -6.47 10.84
C ARG A 117 0.13 -5.15 10.19
N LEU A 118 -0.87 -4.28 10.02
CA LEU A 118 -0.72 -2.97 9.41
C LEU A 118 -0.84 -1.90 10.50
N ALA A 119 0.26 -1.20 10.77
CA ALA A 119 0.28 -0.05 11.67
C ALA A 119 0.14 1.26 10.89
N PHE A 120 -0.68 2.18 11.38
CA PHE A 120 -0.85 3.48 10.77
C PHE A 120 -0.30 4.60 11.66
N ARG A 121 0.61 5.40 11.10
CA ARG A 121 1.11 6.63 11.71
C ARG A 121 0.67 7.85 10.90
N GLY A 122 0.57 8.99 11.56
CA GLY A 122 0.10 10.25 10.97
C GLY A 122 -1.41 10.45 11.01
N ALA A 123 -2.18 9.40 11.32
CA ALA A 123 -3.59 9.51 11.65
C ALA A 123 -3.79 9.91 13.13
N GLN A 124 -4.78 10.77 13.38
CA GLN A 124 -5.22 11.15 14.72
C GLN A 124 -6.03 10.03 15.38
N LYS A 125 -6.82 9.31 14.57
CA LYS A 125 -7.65 8.19 15.01
C LYS A 125 -7.74 7.12 13.92
N LEU A 126 -7.78 5.86 14.34
CA LEU A 126 -8.09 4.71 13.51
C LEU A 126 -9.39 4.08 14.02
N ARG A 127 -10.29 3.72 13.12
CA ARG A 127 -11.53 3.00 13.46
C ARG A 127 -11.97 2.09 12.32
N LEU A 128 -12.80 1.09 12.65
CA LEU A 128 -13.53 0.31 11.65
C LEU A 128 -14.91 0.94 11.42
N GLU A 129 -15.34 1.04 10.17
CA GLU A 129 -16.68 1.47 9.79
C GLU A 129 -17.16 0.64 8.60
N LYS A 130 -18.24 -0.14 8.77
CA LYS A 130 -18.82 -0.97 7.69
C LYS A 130 -17.80 -1.88 6.98
N GLY A 131 -16.82 -2.40 7.71
CA GLY A 131 -15.75 -3.26 7.18
C GLY A 131 -14.50 -2.50 6.70
N ASP A 132 -14.59 -1.19 6.50
CA ASP A 132 -13.47 -0.35 6.08
C ASP A 132 -12.62 0.07 7.29
N VAL A 133 -11.32 0.27 7.05
CA VAL A 133 -10.44 0.99 7.99
C VAL A 133 -10.49 2.47 7.66
N VAL A 134 -10.95 3.27 8.62
CA VAL A 134 -11.04 4.72 8.48
C VAL A 134 -9.95 5.37 9.34
N LEU A 135 -9.07 6.11 8.68
CA LEU A 135 -8.00 6.89 9.26
C LEU A 135 -8.39 8.37 9.23
N ASN A 136 -8.60 8.95 10.41
CA ASN A 136 -8.83 10.37 10.51
C ASN A 136 -7.49 11.12 10.44
N ILE A 137 -7.38 12.07 9.52
CA ILE A 137 -6.19 12.90 9.31
C ILE A 137 -6.56 14.39 9.27
N PRO A 138 -5.59 15.30 9.44
CA PRO A 138 -5.83 16.71 9.12
C PRO A 138 -6.34 16.84 7.67
N GLY A 139 -7.51 17.44 7.50
CA GLY A 139 -8.11 17.68 6.17
C GLY A 139 -9.06 16.59 5.66
N GLY A 140 -9.34 15.53 6.44
CA GLY A 140 -10.39 14.57 6.11
C GLY A 140 -10.16 13.15 6.61
N ASP A 141 -10.91 12.20 6.07
CA ASP A 141 -10.75 10.78 6.35
C ASP A 141 -10.11 10.08 5.13
N VAL A 142 -9.17 9.18 5.40
CA VAL A 142 -8.68 8.19 4.44
C VAL A 142 -9.34 6.86 4.74
N ARG A 143 -9.85 6.18 3.71
CA ARG A 143 -10.50 4.89 3.83
C ARG A 143 -9.69 3.83 3.10
N LEU A 144 -9.43 2.72 3.78
CA LEU A 144 -9.05 1.46 3.15
C LEU A 144 -10.31 0.60 3.15
N HIS A 145 -10.77 0.24 1.96
CA HIS A 145 -11.97 -0.58 1.83
C HIS A 145 -11.76 -1.97 2.41
N GLN A 146 -12.86 -2.56 2.89
CA GLN A 146 -12.87 -3.95 3.35
C GLN A 146 -12.12 -4.88 2.39
N PRO A 147 -11.40 -5.87 2.90
CA PRO A 147 -10.53 -6.69 2.07
C PRO A 147 -11.37 -7.62 1.20
N LEU A 148 -10.96 -7.80 -0.05
CA LEU A 148 -11.49 -8.84 -0.93
C LEU A 148 -10.57 -10.06 -0.84
N LEU A 149 -11.06 -11.17 -0.28
CA LEU A 149 -10.30 -12.39 -0.14
C LEU A 149 -10.86 -13.47 -1.07
N TYR A 150 -9.96 -14.20 -1.71
CA TYR A 150 -10.32 -15.29 -2.60
C TYR A 150 -9.19 -16.28 -2.73
N GLN A 151 -9.53 -17.51 -3.10
CA GLN A 151 -8.59 -18.49 -3.61
C GLN A 151 -8.73 -18.59 -5.12
N GLU A 152 -7.62 -18.82 -5.81
CA GLU A 152 -7.66 -19.26 -7.19
C GLU A 152 -7.61 -20.79 -7.24
N ARG A 153 -8.68 -21.42 -7.74
CA ARG A 153 -8.72 -22.86 -8.02
C ARG A 153 -9.15 -23.07 -9.46
N ALA A 154 -8.32 -23.78 -10.24
CA ALA A 154 -8.56 -24.02 -11.66
C ALA A 154 -8.90 -22.76 -12.48
N GLY A 155 -8.24 -21.63 -12.17
CA GLY A 155 -8.48 -20.34 -12.84
C GLY A 155 -9.74 -19.60 -12.41
N GLN A 156 -10.48 -20.10 -11.41
CA GLN A 156 -11.66 -19.43 -10.85
C GLN A 156 -11.34 -18.82 -9.48
N LYS A 157 -11.81 -17.59 -9.25
CA LYS A 157 -11.75 -16.94 -7.94
C LYS A 157 -12.91 -17.41 -7.07
N ILE A 158 -12.60 -18.20 -6.06
CA ILE A 158 -13.54 -18.65 -5.04
C ILE A 158 -13.44 -17.68 -3.86
N PRO A 159 -14.50 -16.92 -3.53
CA PRO A 159 -14.48 -15.99 -2.42
C PRO A 159 -14.17 -16.69 -1.10
N VAL A 160 -13.43 -16.00 -0.23
CA VAL A 160 -13.17 -16.41 1.14
C VAL A 160 -13.70 -15.32 2.06
N ASP A 161 -14.46 -15.71 3.08
CA ASP A 161 -14.94 -14.75 4.07
C ASP A 161 -13.77 -14.15 4.84
N GLY A 162 -13.76 -12.84 5.00
CA GLY A 162 -12.71 -12.18 5.77
C GLY A 162 -13.03 -10.72 6.05
N ARG A 163 -12.30 -10.14 6.99
CA ARG A 163 -12.45 -8.73 7.39
C ARG A 163 -11.21 -8.21 8.08
N PHE A 164 -11.10 -6.89 8.18
CA PHE A 164 -10.20 -6.26 9.14
C PHE A 164 -10.70 -6.43 10.57
N ILE A 165 -9.76 -6.60 11.49
CA ILE A 165 -9.97 -6.49 12.94
C ILE A 165 -8.93 -5.55 13.54
N LEU A 166 -9.29 -4.86 14.62
CA LEU A 166 -8.35 -4.03 15.38
C LEU A 166 -7.41 -4.94 16.19
N ALA A 167 -6.11 -4.82 15.94
CA ALA A 167 -5.08 -5.45 16.78
C ALA A 167 -4.63 -4.53 17.92
N SER A 168 -4.74 -3.21 17.73
CA SER A 168 -4.52 -2.19 18.76
C SER A 168 -5.21 -0.87 18.34
N SER A 169 -5.00 0.22 19.08
CA SER A 169 -5.53 1.55 18.73
C SER A 169 -4.95 2.13 17.42
N ARG A 170 -3.87 1.56 16.89
CA ARG A 170 -3.21 2.02 15.65
C ARG A 170 -2.90 0.90 14.67
N GLU A 171 -3.35 -0.31 14.95
CA GLU A 171 -3.01 -1.49 14.16
C GLU A 171 -4.25 -2.28 13.80
N VAL A 172 -4.26 -2.77 12.57
CA VAL A 172 -5.25 -3.73 12.07
C VAL A 172 -4.56 -5.00 11.60
N THR A 173 -5.30 -6.09 11.66
CA THR A 173 -4.92 -7.36 11.04
C THR A 173 -6.13 -7.97 10.34
N PHE A 174 -5.94 -9.10 9.69
CA PHE A 174 -6.95 -9.80 8.94
C PHE A 174 -7.50 -10.94 9.78
N GLN A 175 -8.83 -11.03 9.85
CA GLN A 175 -9.51 -12.26 10.25
C GLN A 175 -10.02 -12.91 8.97
N VAL A 176 -9.60 -14.15 8.74
CA VAL A 176 -9.94 -14.93 7.54
C VAL A 176 -10.71 -16.18 7.97
N GLY A 177 -11.77 -16.50 7.22
CA GLY A 177 -12.53 -17.73 7.37
C GLY A 177 -11.74 -18.95 6.92
N ALA A 178 -12.40 -20.11 6.81
CA ALA A 178 -11.76 -21.30 6.26
C ALA A 178 -11.53 -21.12 4.74
N TYR A 179 -10.36 -21.54 4.26
CA TYR A 179 -9.98 -21.51 2.85
C TYR A 179 -9.18 -22.76 2.49
#